data_AF-A0A4R1HQ10-F1
#
_entry.id   AF-A0A4R1HQ10-F1
#
_cell.length_a   1.000
_cell.length_b   1.000
_cell.length_c   1.000
_cell.angle_alpha   90.00
_cell.angle_beta   90.00
_cell.angle_gamma   90.00
#
_symmetry.space_group_name_H-M   'P 1'
#
loop_
_entity.id
_entity.type
_entity.pdbx_description
1 polymer ?
#
loop_
_entity_poly.entity_id
_entity_poly.type
_entity_poly.pdbx_seq_one_letter_code
_entity_poly.pdbx_strand_id
1 'polypeptide(L)'
;MAYVTISIGGRAYRMACDDGQEDHLSGLGEEVDARIDQLRIAFGEIGDQRLSIMAAITIADELSEARRRLAALEQEAATERAARSAATQRLGETEARLARSVVSAAERLERLTRELGTSPSGGVGMG
;
A
#
# COMPACT_ATOMS: atom_id res chain seq x y z
N MET A 1 -2.51 -9.28 34.85
CA MET A 1 -3.50 -10.30 34.42
C MET A 1 -4.85 -9.82 34.89
N ALA A 2 -5.52 -9.11 33.98
CA ALA A 2 -6.80 -8.50 34.22
C ALA A 2 -7.93 -9.42 33.71
N TYR A 3 -9.15 -9.12 34.12
CA TYR A 3 -10.34 -9.77 33.58
C TYR A 3 -11.32 -8.68 33.16
N VAL A 4 -11.97 -8.92 32.03
CA VAL A 4 -13.07 -8.09 31.54
C VAL A 4 -14.33 -8.95 31.48
N THR A 5 -15.47 -8.37 31.84
CA THR A 5 -16.77 -9.03 31.68
C THR A 5 -17.45 -8.43 30.46
N ILE A 6 -17.76 -9.26 29.48
CA ILE A 6 -18.50 -8.87 28.28
C ILE A 6 -19.87 -9.54 28.28
N SER A 7 -20.86 -8.91 27.64
CA SER A 7 -22.19 -9.50 27.45
C SER A 7 -22.37 -9.89 25.99
N ILE A 8 -22.77 -11.14 25.74
CA ILE A 8 -23.04 -11.64 24.39
C ILE A 8 -24.31 -12.49 24.44
N GLY A 9 -25.29 -12.19 23.58
CA GLY A 9 -26.57 -12.90 23.51
C GLY A 9 -27.30 -12.95 24.85
N GLY A 10 -27.24 -11.86 25.61
CA GLY A 10 -27.85 -11.75 26.95
C GLY A 10 -27.14 -12.53 28.06
N ARG A 11 -25.92 -13.04 27.83
CA ARG A 11 -25.12 -13.77 28.82
C ARG A 11 -23.81 -13.05 29.10
N ALA A 12 -23.44 -12.97 30.37
CA ALA A 12 -22.17 -12.39 30.80
C ALA A 12 -21.04 -13.45 30.75
N TYR A 13 -19.93 -13.09 30.13
CA TYR A 13 -18.72 -13.90 30.00
C TYR A 13 -17.54 -13.15 30.58
N ARG A 14 -16.81 -13.82 31.48
CA ARG A 14 -15.56 -13.29 32.04
C ARG A 14 -14.38 -13.77 31.20
N MET A 15 -13.71 -12.85 30.53
CA MET A 15 -12.54 -13.13 29.70
C MET A 15 -11.26 -12.69 30.39
N ALA A 16 -10.23 -13.50 30.25
CA ALA A 16 -8.87 -13.12 30.64
C ALA A 16 -8.31 -12.16 29.58
N CYS A 17 -7.61 -11.13 30.04
CA CYS A 17 -7.02 -10.12 29.16
C CYS A 17 -5.66 -9.67 29.69
N ASP A 18 -4.81 -9.25 28.76
CA ASP A 18 -3.57 -8.57 29.08
C ASP A 18 -3.88 -7.13 29.47
N ASP A 19 -3.01 -6.55 30.32
CA ASP A 19 -3.21 -5.21 30.84
C ASP A 19 -3.24 -4.19 29.67
N GLY A 20 -4.35 -3.44 29.54
CA GLY A 20 -4.58 -2.47 28.46
C GLY A 20 -5.41 -2.99 27.27
N GLN A 21 -5.85 -4.26 27.26
CA GLN A 21 -6.72 -4.82 26.22
C GLN A 21 -8.21 -4.86 26.59
N GLU A 22 -8.58 -4.36 27.78
CA GLU A 22 -9.92 -4.44 28.33
C GLU A 22 -10.96 -3.78 27.42
N ASP A 23 -10.67 -2.56 26.95
CA ASP A 23 -11.57 -1.79 26.08
C ASP A 23 -11.71 -2.45 24.70
N HIS A 24 -10.61 -2.98 24.17
CA HIS A 24 -10.62 -3.66 22.88
C HIS A 24 -11.48 -4.93 22.92
N LEU A 25 -11.31 -5.75 23.95
CA LEU A 25 -12.12 -6.95 24.14
C LEU A 25 -13.59 -6.63 24.41
N SER A 26 -13.88 -5.54 25.14
CA SER A 26 -15.25 -5.07 25.34
C SER A 26 -15.91 -4.70 24.01
N GLY A 27 -15.21 -3.93 23.16
CA GLY A 27 -15.70 -3.56 21.84
C GLY A 27 -15.92 -4.77 20.91
N LEU A 28 -15.03 -5.77 20.94
CA LEU A 28 -15.24 -7.03 20.22
C LEU A 28 -16.48 -7.78 20.72
N GLY A 29 -16.72 -7.76 22.03
CA GLY A 29 -17.93 -8.33 22.63
C GLY A 29 -19.20 -7.66 22.13
N GLU A 30 -19.22 -6.32 22.13
CA GLU A 30 -20.34 -5.52 21.62
C GLU A 30 -20.62 -5.78 20.13
N GLU A 31 -19.58 -5.95 19.31
CA GLU A 31 -19.73 -6.27 17.89
C GLU A 31 -20.38 -7.64 17.68
N VAL A 32 -19.96 -8.65 18.46
CA VAL A 32 -20.56 -9.99 18.41
C VAL A 32 -22.02 -9.97 18.90
N ASP A 33 -22.30 -9.23 19.97
CA ASP A 33 -23.65 -9.07 20.51
C ASP A 33 -24.59 -8.42 19.50
N ALA A 34 -24.14 -7.31 18.88
CA ALA A 34 -24.89 -6.64 17.83
C ALA A 34 -25.17 -7.56 16.63
N ARG A 35 -24.22 -8.45 16.27
CA ARG A 35 -24.44 -9.43 15.21
C ARG A 35 -25.51 -10.46 15.59
N ILE A 36 -25.49 -10.95 16.83
CA ILE A 36 -26.50 -11.87 17.34
C ILE A 36 -27.89 -11.22 17.33
N ASP A 37 -27.98 -9.96 17.73
CA ASP A 37 -29.24 -9.20 17.72
C ASP A 37 -29.79 -9.02 16.30
N GLN A 38 -28.94 -8.68 15.33
CA GLN A 38 -29.35 -8.60 13.92
C GLN A 38 -29.89 -9.94 13.41
N LEU A 39 -29.21 -11.04 13.74
CA LEU A 39 -29.65 -12.38 13.37
C LEU A 39 -30.96 -12.77 14.08
N ARG A 40 -31.15 -12.34 15.33
CA ARG A 40 -32.40 -12.56 16.09
C ARG A 40 -33.56 -11.82 15.43
N ILE A 41 -33.35 -10.59 14.94
CA ILE A 41 -34.36 -9.83 14.18
C ILE A 41 -34.68 -10.53 12.86
N ALA A 42 -33.67 -11.02 12.14
CA ALA A 42 -33.85 -11.62 10.81
C ALA A 42 -34.47 -13.03 10.83
N PHE A 43 -34.07 -13.87 11.78
CA PHE A 43 -34.43 -15.29 11.82
C PHE A 43 -35.36 -15.66 13.00
N GLY A 44 -35.63 -14.72 13.90
CA GLY A 44 -36.39 -14.95 15.11
C GLY A 44 -35.58 -15.69 16.20
N GLU A 45 -36.26 -16.06 17.28
CA GLU A 45 -35.66 -16.76 18.41
C GLU A 45 -35.51 -18.26 18.16
N ILE A 46 -34.60 -18.63 17.26
CA ILE A 46 -34.31 -20.03 16.93
C ILE A 46 -33.37 -20.72 17.95
N GLY A 47 -33.00 -20.01 19.00
CA GLY A 47 -32.13 -20.44 20.10
C GLY A 47 -30.75 -19.78 20.09
N ASP A 48 -30.28 -19.37 21.27
CA ASP A 48 -29.02 -18.60 21.45
C ASP A 48 -27.80 -19.30 20.85
N GLN A 49 -27.71 -20.63 20.99
CA GLN A 49 -26.58 -21.40 20.47
C GLN A 49 -26.55 -21.35 18.93
N ARG A 50 -27.72 -21.44 18.27
CA ARG A 50 -27.79 -21.38 16.80
C ARG A 50 -27.46 -19.98 16.30
N LEU A 51 -27.98 -18.96 16.96
CA LEU A 51 -27.65 -17.55 16.67
C LEU A 51 -26.15 -17.29 16.83
N SER A 52 -25.54 -17.79 17.91
CA SER A 52 -24.09 -17.64 18.17
C SER A 52 -23.24 -18.33 17.09
N ILE A 53 -23.61 -19.55 16.67
CA ILE A 53 -22.91 -20.27 15.60
C ILE A 53 -23.03 -19.53 14.26
N MET A 54 -24.23 -19.03 13.93
CA MET A 54 -24.42 -18.23 12.72
C MET A 54 -23.59 -16.95 12.76
N ALA A 55 -23.60 -16.21 13.88
CA ALA A 55 -22.78 -15.01 14.05
C ALA A 55 -21.30 -15.32 13.84
N ALA A 56 -20.79 -16.39 14.46
CA ALA A 56 -19.40 -16.81 14.31
C ALA A 56 -19.03 -17.15 12.86
N ILE A 57 -19.88 -17.88 12.14
CA ILE A 57 -19.65 -18.24 10.74
C ILE A 57 -19.68 -16.99 9.85
N THR A 58 -20.64 -16.08 10.06
CA THR A 58 -20.74 -14.84 9.28
C THR A 58 -19.53 -13.95 9.47
N ILE A 59 -19.08 -13.75 10.73
CA ILE A 59 -17.87 -12.98 11.02
C ILE A 59 -16.63 -13.63 10.41
N ALA A 60 -16.54 -14.97 10.44
CA ALA A 60 -15.43 -15.69 9.83
C ALA A 60 -15.41 -15.53 8.29
N ASP A 61 -16.56 -15.53 7.64
CA ASP A 61 -16.66 -15.30 6.20
C ASP A 61 -16.25 -13.86 5.81
N GLU A 62 -16.74 -12.85 6.55
CA GLU A 62 -16.35 -11.45 6.36
C GLU A 62 -14.85 -11.23 6.56
N LEU A 63 -14.27 -11.85 7.60
CA LEU A 63 -12.83 -11.80 7.84
C LEU A 63 -12.04 -12.50 6.73
N SER A 64 -12.55 -13.61 6.20
CA SER A 64 -11.96 -14.32 5.06
C SER A 64 -11.97 -13.45 3.80
N GLU A 65 -13.08 -12.77 3.53
CA GLU A 65 -13.20 -11.82 2.43
C GLU A 65 -12.26 -10.62 2.59
N ALA A 66 -12.23 -10.01 3.77
CA ALA A 66 -11.34 -8.88 4.08
C ALA A 66 -9.86 -9.27 3.88
N ARG A 67 -9.45 -10.47 4.32
CA ARG A 67 -8.09 -11.00 4.10
C ARG A 67 -7.78 -11.21 2.62
N ARG A 68 -8.72 -11.75 1.83
CA ARG A 68 -8.56 -11.90 0.38
C ARG A 68 -8.37 -10.54 -0.30
N ARG A 69 -9.18 -9.55 0.07
CA ARG A 69 -9.08 -8.19 -0.47
C ARG A 69 -7.77 -7.50 -0.07
N LEU A 70 -7.34 -7.66 1.18
CA LEU A 70 -6.06 -7.13 1.65
C LEU A 70 -4.89 -7.72 0.85
N ALA A 71 -4.88 -9.04 0.64
CA ALA A 71 -3.84 -9.69 -0.15
C ALA A 71 -3.81 -9.18 -1.61
N ALA A 72 -4.98 -8.96 -2.22
CA ALA A 72 -5.04 -8.36 -3.56
C ALA A 72 -4.47 -6.94 -3.61
N LEU A 73 -4.85 -6.09 -2.64
CA LEU A 73 -4.34 -4.72 -2.52
C LEU A 73 -2.82 -4.68 -2.27
N GLU A 74 -2.29 -5.62 -1.49
CA GLU A 74 -0.85 -5.75 -1.27
C GLU A 74 -0.10 -6.10 -2.56
N GLN A 75 -0.65 -7.00 -3.39
CA GLN A 75 -0.09 -7.36 -4.69
C GLN A 75 -0.13 -6.20 -5.68
N GLU A 76 -1.24 -5.47 -5.75
CA GLU A 76 -1.36 -4.26 -6.57
C GLU A 76 -0.32 -3.21 -6.13
N ALA A 77 -0.21 -2.94 -4.83
CA ALA A 77 0.77 -2.01 -4.29
C ALA A 77 2.22 -2.44 -4.57
N ALA A 78 2.51 -3.74 -4.55
CA ALA A 78 3.82 -4.26 -4.92
C ALA A 78 4.12 -4.05 -6.41
N THR A 79 3.14 -4.31 -7.27
CA THR A 79 3.25 -4.10 -8.72
C THR A 79 3.48 -2.63 -9.05
N GLU A 80 2.72 -1.71 -8.45
CA GLU A 80 2.88 -0.26 -8.63
C GLU A 80 4.25 0.24 -8.16
N ARG A 81 4.74 -0.26 -7.01
CA ARG A 81 6.10 0.08 -6.52
C ARG A 81 7.17 -0.39 -7.51
N ALA A 82 7.04 -1.60 -8.07
CA ALA A 82 7.97 -2.12 -9.07
C ALA A 82 7.93 -1.29 -10.37
N ALA A 83 6.72 -0.95 -10.85
CA ALA A 83 6.54 -0.12 -12.03
C ALA A 83 7.15 1.29 -11.85
N ARG A 84 6.91 1.91 -10.68
CA ARG A 84 7.51 3.20 -10.32
C ARG A 84 9.03 3.13 -10.28
N SER A 85 9.60 2.11 -9.65
CA SER A 85 11.06 1.91 -9.60
C SER A 85 11.65 1.77 -11.00
N ALA A 86 11.03 0.97 -11.87
CA ALA A 86 11.46 0.80 -13.25
C ALA A 86 11.36 2.10 -14.06
N ALA A 87 10.30 2.90 -13.86
CA ALA A 87 10.15 4.20 -14.51
C ALA A 87 11.25 5.19 -14.06
N THR A 88 11.53 5.27 -12.76
CA THR A 88 12.61 6.11 -12.24
C THR A 88 13.98 5.71 -12.79
N GLN A 89 14.25 4.41 -12.90
CA GLN A 89 15.50 3.94 -13.48
C GLN A 89 15.63 4.34 -14.97
N ARG A 90 14.57 4.13 -15.77
CA ARG A 90 14.55 4.52 -17.20
C ARG A 90 14.75 6.03 -17.39
N LEU A 91 14.19 6.85 -16.50
CA LEU A 91 14.41 8.30 -16.50
C LEU A 91 15.89 8.61 -16.25
N GLY A 92 16.49 8.03 -15.21
CA GLY A 92 17.93 8.23 -14.93
C GLY A 92 18.85 7.78 -16.06
N GLU A 93 18.56 6.65 -16.72
CA GLU A 93 19.30 6.18 -17.89
C GLU A 93 19.18 7.15 -19.08
N THR A 94 17.98 7.69 -19.29
CA THR A 94 17.70 8.66 -20.35
C THR A 94 18.40 9.99 -20.09
N GLU A 95 18.35 10.48 -18.86
CA GLU A 95 19.06 11.69 -18.41
C GLU A 95 20.57 11.52 -18.59
N ALA A 96 21.14 10.39 -18.17
CA ALA A 96 22.56 10.12 -18.34
C ALA A 96 22.97 10.06 -19.82
N ARG A 97 22.12 9.49 -20.69
CA ARG A 97 22.36 9.47 -22.15
C ARG A 97 22.33 10.89 -22.73
N LEU A 98 21.34 11.69 -22.36
CA LEU A 98 21.21 13.08 -22.80
C LEU A 98 22.43 13.90 -22.37
N ALA A 99 22.86 13.79 -21.12
CA ALA A 99 24.05 14.47 -20.62
C ALA A 99 25.30 14.13 -21.45
N ARG A 100 25.54 12.84 -21.73
CA ARG A 100 26.66 12.41 -22.59
C ARG A 100 26.57 12.99 -24.01
N SER A 101 25.37 13.00 -24.60
CA SER A 101 25.16 13.58 -25.94
C SER A 101 25.44 15.09 -25.98
N VAL A 102 25.03 15.82 -24.94
CA VAL A 102 25.31 17.27 -24.82
C VAL A 102 26.81 17.53 -24.70
N VAL A 103 27.51 16.78 -23.85
CA VAL A 103 28.98 16.90 -23.71
C VAL A 103 29.68 16.61 -25.04
N SER A 104 29.32 15.50 -25.70
CA SER A 104 29.92 15.13 -26.99
C SER A 104 29.67 16.16 -28.09
N ALA A 105 28.47 16.78 -28.11
CA ALA A 105 28.15 17.85 -29.05
C ALA A 105 29.00 19.10 -28.79
N ALA A 106 29.18 19.50 -27.52
CA ALA A 106 30.03 20.62 -27.14
C ALA A 106 31.49 20.39 -27.56
N GLU A 107 32.06 19.21 -27.26
CA GLU A 107 33.43 18.84 -27.66
C GLU A 107 33.62 18.89 -29.19
N ARG A 108 32.59 18.51 -29.96
CA ARG A 108 32.63 18.56 -31.42
C ARG A 108 32.57 20.00 -31.94
N LEU A 109 31.77 20.86 -31.31
CA LEU A 109 31.75 22.30 -31.63
C LEU A 109 33.10 22.94 -31.34
N GLU A 110 33.70 22.69 -30.18
CA GLU A 110 35.03 23.23 -29.84
C GLU A 110 36.11 22.79 -30.83
N ARG A 111 36.05 21.55 -31.30
CA ARG A 111 36.97 21.02 -32.32
C ARG A 111 36.82 21.76 -33.65
N LEU A 112 35.58 21.93 -34.13
CA LEU A 112 35.27 22.68 -35.36
C LEU A 112 35.73 24.14 -35.25
N THR A 113 35.50 24.79 -34.11
CA THR A 113 35.96 26.17 -33.89
C THR A 113 37.49 26.27 -33.94
N ARG A 114 38.21 25.28 -33.37
CA ARG A 114 39.68 25.24 -33.41
C ARG A 114 40.20 25.06 -34.84
N GLU A 115 39.61 24.15 -35.61
CA GLU A 115 39.97 23.91 -37.03
C GLU A 115 39.75 25.17 -37.90
N LEU A 116 38.60 25.83 -37.73
CA LEU A 116 38.27 27.05 -38.48
C LEU A 116 39.12 28.25 -38.04
N GLY A 117 39.38 28.41 -36.75
CA GLY A 117 40.22 29.49 -36.21
C GLY A 117 41.70 29.41 -36.61
N THR A 118 42.16 28.24 -37.08
CA THR A 118 43.50 28.04 -37.64
C THR A 118 43.58 28.17 -39.15
N SER A 119 42.48 28.48 -39.86
CA SER A 119 42.57 28.84 -41.28
C SER A 119 43.39 30.13 -41.40
N PRO A 120 44.54 30.12 -42.09
CA PRO A 120 45.39 31.30 -42.19
C PRO A 120 44.55 32.39 -42.86
N SER A 121 44.36 33.51 -42.17
CA SER A 121 43.95 34.75 -42.82
C SER A 121 44.91 34.94 -43.98
N GLY A 122 44.38 34.83 -45.21
CA GLY A 122 45.14 35.07 -46.42
C GLY A 122 45.92 36.36 -46.26
N GLY A 123 47.23 36.29 -46.49
CA GLY A 123 48.06 37.45 -46.71
C GLY A 123 47.51 38.19 -47.92
N VAL A 124 46.57 39.11 -47.67
CA VAL A 124 46.24 40.19 -48.57
C VAL A 124 47.47 41.08 -48.56
N GLY A 125 48.08 41.21 -49.74
CA GLY A 125 49.34 41.90 -49.92
C GLY A 125 49.30 43.35 -49.45
N MET A 126 50.47 43.83 -49.03
CA MET A 126 50.87 45.21 -49.13
C MET A 126 52.31 45.19 -49.64
N GLY A 127 52.54 45.94 -50.72
CA GLY A 127 53.75 45.93 -51.54
C GLY A 127 54.96 46.60 -50.91
#